data_AF-A0A936PL06-F1
#
_entry.id   AF-A0A936PL06-F1
#
_cell.length_a   1.000
_cell.length_b   1.000
_cell.length_c   1.000
_cell.angle_alpha   90.00
_cell.angle_beta   90.00
_cell.angle_gamma   90.00
#
_symmetry.space_group_name_H-M   'P 1'
#
loop_
_entity.id
_entity.type
_entity.pdbx_description
1 polymer ?
#
loop_
_entity_poly.entity_id
_entity_poly.type
_entity_poly.pdbx_seq_one_letter_code
_entity_poly.pdbx_strand_id
1 'polypeptide(L)'
;IIDYFRGIIPTDIIESFNKRYNPTVESILDAVYNQPRPSRFLASFSPFLLENISHPYIKGLVTNSFDEFFSRNVSRYSNYQSVKVNFTGSVAYFFRDVLLESAGKAGITTNKIYRSAIEGLIDFHIN
;
A
#
# COMPACT_ATOMS: atom_id res chain seq x y z
N ILE A 1 -8.81 7.04 4.04
CA ILE A 1 -10.26 7.30 3.94
C ILE A 1 -10.88 7.75 5.26
N ILE A 2 -10.64 7.04 6.37
CA ILE A 2 -11.14 7.49 7.67
C ILE A 2 -10.62 8.91 7.97
N ASP A 3 -9.35 9.17 7.72
CA ASP A 3 -8.74 10.49 7.87
C ASP A 3 -9.37 11.57 6.97
N TYR A 4 -9.80 11.20 5.76
CA TYR A 4 -10.50 12.09 4.84
C TYR A 4 -11.83 12.53 5.46
N PHE A 5 -12.61 11.58 5.98
CA PHE A 5 -13.89 11.87 6.63
C PHE A 5 -13.73 12.60 7.97
N ARG A 6 -12.60 12.44 8.66
CA ARG A 6 -12.28 13.15 9.89
C ARG A 6 -11.71 14.56 9.65
N GLY A 7 -11.39 14.93 8.41
CA GLY A 7 -10.80 16.22 8.09
C GLY A 7 -9.38 16.42 8.64
N ILE A 8 -8.63 15.34 8.85
CA ILE A 8 -7.27 15.39 9.43
C ILE A 8 -6.17 15.24 8.38
N ILE A 9 -6.53 15.13 7.09
CA ILE A 9 -5.58 15.18 5.98
C ILE A 9 -5.05 16.62 5.85
N PRO A 10 -3.73 16.82 5.71
CA PRO A 10 -3.15 18.14 5.47
C PRO A 10 -3.78 18.88 4.29
N THR A 11 -3.95 20.20 4.43
CA THR A 11 -4.67 21.06 3.49
C THR A 11 -4.14 20.97 2.06
N ASP A 12 -2.82 20.97 1.88
CA ASP A 12 -2.16 20.88 0.58
C ASP A 12 -2.42 19.54 -0.13
N ILE A 13 -2.46 18.44 0.64
CA ILE A 13 -2.75 17.11 0.12
C ILE A 13 -4.22 16.97 -0.24
N ILE A 14 -5.14 17.43 0.61
CA ILE A 14 -6.58 17.34 0.34
C ILE A 14 -6.98 18.21 -0.85
N GLU A 15 -6.40 19.40 -0.99
CA GLU A 15 -6.61 20.26 -2.16
C GLU A 15 -6.12 19.60 -3.45
N SER A 16 -4.92 19.00 -3.41
CA SER A 16 -4.36 18.26 -4.55
C SER A 16 -5.21 17.04 -4.93
N PHE A 17 -5.74 16.32 -3.93
CA PHE A 17 -6.63 15.19 -4.13
C PHE A 17 -7.96 15.62 -4.75
N ASN A 18 -8.58 16.66 -4.21
CA ASN A 18 -9.84 17.22 -4.71
C ASN A 18 -9.69 17.79 -6.12
N LYS A 19 -8.57 18.45 -6.44
CA LYS A 19 -8.29 18.93 -7.79
C LYS A 19 -8.23 17.81 -8.82
N ARG A 20 -7.71 16.64 -8.44
CA ARG A 20 -7.54 15.50 -9.36
C ARG A 20 -8.81 14.67 -9.53
N TYR A 21 -9.52 14.40 -8.44
CA TYR A 21 -10.63 13.44 -8.43
C TYR A 21 -12.00 14.09 -8.25
N ASN A 22 -12.03 15.34 -7.79
CA ASN A 22 -13.22 16.11 -7.42
C ASN A 22 -14.32 15.26 -6.74
N PRO A 23 -13.99 14.48 -5.71
CA PRO A 23 -14.94 13.54 -5.15
C PRO A 23 -15.88 14.24 -4.18
N THR A 24 -17.16 13.87 -4.20
CA THR A 24 -18.09 14.23 -3.12
C THR A 24 -18.06 13.15 -2.04
N VAL A 25 -18.37 13.52 -0.80
CA VAL A 25 -18.47 12.57 0.32
C VAL A 25 -19.47 11.47 -0.03
N GLU A 26 -20.61 11.85 -0.63
CA GLU A 26 -21.66 10.95 -1.09
C GLU A 26 -21.12 9.96 -2.13
N SER A 27 -20.34 10.43 -3.11
CA SER A 27 -19.78 9.56 -4.15
C SER A 27 -18.78 8.53 -3.60
N ILE A 28 -17.98 8.92 -2.61
CA ILE A 28 -17.04 8.00 -1.94
C ILE A 28 -17.81 6.99 -1.11
N LEU A 29 -18.82 7.43 -0.34
CA LEU A 29 -19.63 6.53 0.48
C LEU A 29 -20.38 5.52 -0.40
N ASP A 30 -20.99 5.98 -1.49
CA ASP A 30 -21.68 5.09 -2.42
C ASP A 30 -20.72 4.06 -3.04
N ALA A 31 -19.55 4.51 -3.50
CA ALA A 31 -18.54 3.62 -4.09
C ALA A 31 -17.97 2.59 -3.09
N VAL A 32 -17.92 2.91 -1.80
CA VAL A 32 -17.38 2.03 -0.75
C VAL A 32 -18.44 1.07 -0.20
N TYR A 33 -19.68 1.52 -0.04
CA TYR A 33 -20.72 0.75 0.65
C TYR A 33 -21.75 0.09 -0.27
N ASN A 34 -22.02 0.69 -1.44
CA ASN A 34 -23.15 0.28 -2.28
C ASN A 34 -22.72 -0.29 -3.65
N GLN A 35 -21.52 0.05 -4.14
CA GLN A 35 -21.05 -0.37 -5.45
C GLN A 35 -20.26 -1.69 -5.42
N PRO A 36 -20.26 -2.46 -6.53
CA PRO A 36 -19.46 -3.66 -6.63
C PRO A 36 -17.96 -3.34 -6.65
N ARG A 37 -17.16 -4.19 -5.99
CA ARG A 37 -15.68 -4.11 -5.94
C ARG A 37 -15.14 -2.81 -5.28
N PRO A 38 -15.54 -2.50 -4.04
CA PRO A 38 -15.05 -1.30 -3.33
C PRO A 38 -13.53 -1.31 -3.17
N SER A 39 -12.90 -2.47 -2.98
CA SER A 39 -11.44 -2.60 -2.92
C SER A 39 -10.73 -2.10 -4.19
N ARG A 40 -11.34 -2.29 -5.37
CA ARG A 40 -10.79 -1.80 -6.64
C ARG A 40 -10.93 -0.28 -6.75
N PHE A 41 -12.05 0.27 -6.31
CA PHE A 41 -12.24 1.72 -6.23
C PHE A 41 -11.17 2.36 -5.33
N LEU A 42 -10.95 1.81 -4.14
CA LEU A 42 -9.91 2.31 -3.23
C LEU A 42 -8.50 2.19 -3.81
N ALA A 43 -8.19 1.06 -4.46
CA ALA A 43 -6.91 0.86 -5.12
C ALA A 43 -6.67 1.85 -6.28
N SER A 44 -7.72 2.47 -6.83
CA SER A 44 -7.58 3.47 -7.89
C SER A 44 -6.90 4.77 -7.41
N PHE A 45 -6.82 4.99 -6.09
CA PHE A 45 -6.12 6.13 -5.49
C PHE A 45 -4.64 5.86 -5.23
N SER A 46 -4.15 4.63 -5.37
CA SER A 46 -2.74 4.28 -5.17
C SER A 46 -1.77 5.11 -6.03
N PRO A 47 -2.06 5.45 -7.31
CA PRO A 47 -1.20 6.34 -8.09
C PRO A 47 -1.01 7.72 -7.45
N PHE A 48 -2.06 8.30 -6.87
CA PHE A 48 -1.96 9.59 -6.16
C PHE A 48 -1.04 9.49 -4.94
N LEU A 49 -1.14 8.40 -4.17
CA LEU A 49 -0.24 8.17 -3.03
C LEU A 49 1.21 8.02 -3.48
N LEU A 50 1.44 7.33 -4.61
CA LEU A 50 2.79 7.14 -5.15
C LEU A 50 3.40 8.46 -5.63
N GLU A 51 2.64 9.27 -6.36
CA GLU A 51 3.10 10.57 -6.86
C GLU A 51 3.42 11.56 -5.73
N ASN A 52 2.75 11.43 -4.57
CA ASN A 52 2.94 12.29 -3.40
C ASN A 52 3.74 11.61 -2.28
N ILE A 53 4.45 10.51 -2.56
CA ILE A 53 5.10 9.69 -1.52
C ILE A 53 6.20 10.42 -0.76
N SER A 54 6.76 11.49 -1.32
CA SER A 54 7.74 12.35 -0.65
C SER A 54 7.11 13.23 0.45
N HIS A 55 5.80 13.44 0.40
CA HIS A 55 5.11 14.23 1.42
C HIS A 55 5.07 13.44 2.75
N PRO A 56 5.48 14.02 3.89
CA PRO A 56 5.62 13.30 5.16
C PRO A 56 4.35 12.57 5.61
N TYR A 57 3.17 13.19 5.42
CA TYR A 57 1.90 12.56 5.74
C TYR A 57 1.62 11.31 4.88
N ILE A 58 1.88 11.38 3.57
CA ILE A 58 1.64 10.25 2.67
C ILE A 58 2.65 9.14 2.93
N LYS A 59 3.93 9.48 3.12
CA LYS A 59 4.95 8.51 3.52
C LYS A 59 4.54 7.82 4.83
N GLY A 60 4.10 8.58 5.83
CA GLY A 60 3.63 8.05 7.11
C GLY A 60 2.44 7.11 6.96
N LEU A 61 1.44 7.49 6.16
CA LEU A 61 0.26 6.67 5.89
C LEU A 61 0.63 5.32 5.27
N VAL A 62 1.50 5.32 4.25
CA VAL A 62 1.94 4.08 3.58
C VAL A 62 2.83 3.24 4.50
N THR A 63 3.74 3.87 5.24
CA THR A 63 4.62 3.19 6.21
C THR A 63 3.79 2.48 7.28
N ASN A 64 2.85 3.18 7.90
CA ASN A 64 1.97 2.60 8.93
C ASN A 64 1.17 1.42 8.38
N SER A 65 0.69 1.51 7.13
CA SER A 65 -0.02 0.41 6.49
C SER A 65 0.85 -0.84 6.31
N PHE A 66 2.12 -0.69 5.94
CA PHE A 66 3.05 -1.81 5.87
C PHE A 66 3.45 -2.35 7.26
N ASP A 67 3.68 -1.48 8.23
CA ASP A 67 3.98 -1.88 9.60
C ASP A 67 2.82 -2.69 10.21
N GLU A 68 1.58 -2.27 9.98
CA GLU A 68 0.38 -3.04 10.35
C GLU A 68 0.31 -4.36 9.59
N PHE A 69 0.60 -4.38 8.30
CA PHE A 69 0.62 -5.60 7.51
C PHE A 69 1.61 -6.62 8.08
N PHE A 70 2.84 -6.21 8.38
CA PHE A 70 3.86 -7.10 8.93
C PHE A 70 3.53 -7.56 10.34
N SER A 71 3.12 -6.64 11.21
CA SER A 71 2.80 -6.96 12.60
C SER A 71 1.58 -7.86 12.75
N ARG A 72 0.57 -7.75 11.88
CA ARG A 72 -0.67 -8.54 11.97
C ARG A 72 -0.68 -9.80 11.15
N ASN A 73 0.08 -9.86 10.05
CA ASN A 73 0.03 -10.99 9.12
C ASN A 73 1.34 -11.78 9.11
N VAL A 74 2.47 -11.12 8.80
CA VAL A 74 3.74 -11.84 8.56
C VAL A 74 4.37 -12.33 9.86
N SER A 75 4.31 -11.55 10.94
CA SER A 75 4.85 -11.93 12.26
C SER A 75 4.17 -13.17 12.88
N ARG A 76 3.00 -13.57 12.36
CA ARG A 76 2.23 -14.71 12.85
C ARG A 76 2.82 -16.05 12.42
N TYR A 77 3.69 -16.07 11.43
CA TYR A 77 4.42 -17.27 11.02
C TYR A 77 5.64 -17.45 11.92
N SER A 78 5.74 -18.56 12.65
CA SER A 78 6.77 -18.76 13.69
C SER A 78 8.22 -18.65 13.19
N ASN A 79 8.45 -18.89 11.89
CA ASN A 79 9.77 -18.87 11.25
C ASN A 79 10.00 -17.64 10.34
N TYR A 80 9.15 -16.60 10.41
CA TYR A 80 9.21 -15.48 9.46
C TYR A 80 10.55 -14.73 9.43
N GLN A 81 11.30 -14.74 10.53
CA GLN A 81 12.62 -14.09 10.65
C GLN A 81 13.77 -14.98 10.13
N SER A 82 13.57 -16.30 10.06
CA SER A 82 14.60 -17.24 9.60
C SER A 82 14.49 -17.59 8.12
N VAL A 83 13.46 -17.09 7.43
CA VAL A 83 13.25 -17.28 6.00
C VAL A 83 13.35 -15.97 5.23
N LYS A 84 13.75 -16.09 3.96
CA LYS A 84 13.68 -14.99 3.01
C LYS A 84 12.25 -14.82 2.51
N VAL A 85 11.73 -13.60 2.57
CA VAL A 85 10.38 -13.26 2.09
C VAL A 85 10.47 -12.61 0.72
N ASN A 86 9.67 -13.10 -0.23
CA ASN A 86 9.47 -12.47 -1.52
C ASN A 86 8.11 -11.76 -1.53
N PHE A 87 8.05 -10.59 -2.16
CA PHE A 87 6.80 -9.86 -2.37
C PHE A 87 6.44 -9.84 -3.85
N THR A 88 5.15 -9.77 -4.14
CA THR A 88 4.64 -9.64 -5.50
C THR A 88 3.43 -8.71 -5.54
N GLY A 89 3.20 -8.10 -6.70
CA GLY A 89 2.06 -7.23 -6.95
C GLY A 89 2.45 -5.76 -7.09
N SER A 90 1.58 -4.99 -7.73
CA SER A 90 1.82 -3.59 -8.08
C SER A 90 2.15 -2.73 -6.86
N VAL A 91 1.43 -2.89 -5.76
CA VAL A 91 1.67 -2.12 -4.52
C VAL A 91 3.06 -2.40 -3.96
N ALA A 92 3.43 -3.68 -3.83
CA ALA A 92 4.75 -4.06 -3.33
C ALA A 92 5.88 -3.52 -4.22
N TYR A 93 5.69 -3.56 -5.54
CA TYR A 93 6.69 -3.11 -6.50
C TYR A 93 6.87 -1.59 -6.52
N PHE A 94 5.76 -0.84 -6.58
CA PHE A 94 5.82 0.62 -6.70
C PHE A 94 6.17 1.31 -5.37
N PHE A 95 5.77 0.75 -4.24
CA PHE A 95 6.10 1.27 -2.90
C PHE A 95 7.27 0.52 -2.25
N ARG A 96 8.13 -0.13 -3.04
CA ARG A 96 9.20 -1.01 -2.56
C ARG A 96 10.12 -0.35 -1.53
N ASP A 97 10.43 0.93 -1.68
CA ASP A 97 11.36 1.61 -0.79
C ASP A 97 10.78 1.72 0.63
N VAL A 98 9.48 2.07 0.73
CA VAL A 98 8.75 2.12 2.00
C VAL A 98 8.52 0.71 2.56
N LEU A 99 8.18 -0.25 1.69
CA LEU A 99 7.99 -1.64 2.06
C LEU A 99 9.26 -2.22 2.68
N LEU A 100 10.43 -2.00 2.06
CA LEU A 100 11.72 -2.48 2.55
C LEU A 100 12.10 -1.84 3.89
N GLU A 101 11.83 -0.54 4.05
CA GLU A 101 12.04 0.16 5.32
C GLU A 101 11.22 -0.48 6.46
N SER A 102 9.93 -0.69 6.23
CA SER A 102 9.02 -1.34 7.18
C SER A 102 9.37 -2.82 7.43
N ALA A 103 9.73 -3.57 6.39
CA ALA A 103 10.15 -4.97 6.51
C ALA A 103 11.41 -5.10 7.35
N GLY A 104 12.40 -4.22 7.14
CA GLY A 104 13.62 -4.17 7.93
C GLY A 104 13.35 -3.90 9.41
N LYS A 105 12.47 -2.94 9.72
CA LYS A 105 12.03 -2.65 11.11
C LYS A 105 11.36 -3.84 11.77
N ALA A 106 10.63 -4.65 10.99
CA ALA A 106 9.97 -5.87 11.47
C ALA A 106 10.89 -7.10 11.56
N GLY A 107 12.18 -6.98 11.22
CA GLY A 107 13.13 -8.10 11.20
C GLY A 107 12.89 -9.08 10.05
N ILE A 108 12.24 -8.65 8.97
CA ILE A 108 11.95 -9.47 7.80
C ILE A 108 13.09 -9.33 6.79
N THR A 109 13.71 -10.46 6.45
CA THR A 109 14.71 -10.50 5.37
C THR A 109 14.01 -10.58 4.02
N THR A 110 13.91 -9.45 3.32
CA THR A 110 13.31 -9.40 1.98
C THR A 110 14.32 -9.84 0.92
N ASN A 111 13.89 -10.65 -0.05
CA ASN A 111 14.75 -11.18 -1.12
C ASN A 111 14.40 -10.62 -2.50
N LYS A 112 13.24 -10.96 -3.06
CA LYS A 112 12.80 -10.45 -4.36
C LYS A 112 11.45 -9.75 -4.25
N ILE A 113 11.27 -8.68 -5.02
CA ILE A 113 10.00 -7.96 -5.17
C ILE A 113 9.63 -7.95 -6.65
N TYR A 114 8.56 -8.65 -7.00
CA TYR A 114 8.09 -8.78 -8.38
C TYR A 114 6.88 -7.89 -8.65
N ARG A 115 6.72 -7.42 -9.89
CA ARG A 115 5.56 -6.61 -10.27
C ARG A 115 4.31 -7.48 -10.43
N SER A 116 4.50 -8.70 -10.92
CA SER A 116 3.43 -9.70 -11.05
C SER A 116 3.89 -11.07 -10.56
N ALA A 117 2.94 -11.92 -10.15
CA ALA A 117 3.26 -13.27 -9.68
C ALA A 117 3.83 -14.16 -10.80
N ILE A 118 3.44 -13.90 -12.05
CA ILE A 118 3.91 -14.65 -13.23
C ILE A 118 5.42 -14.51 -13.41
N GLU A 119 5.99 -13.31 -13.22
CA GLU A 119 7.44 -13.08 -13.31
C GLU A 119 8.20 -13.97 -12.32
N GLY A 120 7.71 -14.08 -11.09
CA GLY A 120 8.32 -14.93 -10.07
C GLY A 120 8.19 -16.44 -10.36
N LEU A 121 7.10 -16.86 -11.01
CA LEU A 121 6.91 -18.25 -11.41
C LEU A 121 7.85 -18.65 -12.54
N ILE A 122 8.09 -17.74 -13.49
CA ILE A 122 9.04 -17.95 -14.60
C ILE A 122 10.46 -18.14 -14.04
N ASP A 123 10.90 -17.24 -13.17
CA ASP A 123 12.23 -17.31 -12.52
C ASP A 123 12.46 -18.62 -11.74
N PHE A 124 11.41 -19.19 -11.16
CA PHE A 124 11.49 -20.42 -10.36
C PHE A 124 11.58 -21.70 -11.21
N HIS A 125 11.04 -21.70 -12.43
CA HIS A 125 11.03 -22.88 -13.30
C HIS A 125 12.12 -22.88 -14.38
N ILE A 126 12.78 -21.73 -14.60
CA ILE A 126 13.88 -21.59 -15.55
C ILE A 126 15.26 -21.86 -14.90
N ASN A 127 15.36 -21.79 -13.57
CA ASN A 127 16.56 -22.14 -12.80
C ASN A 127 16.41 -23.51 -12.13
#